data_AF-A0A1F8JJC4-F1
#
_entry.id   AF-A0A1F8JJC4-F1
#
_cell.length_a   1.000
_cell.length_b   1.000
_cell.length_c   1.000
_cell.angle_alpha   90.00
_cell.angle_beta   90.00
_cell.angle_gamma   90.00
#
_symmetry.space_group_name_H-M   'P 1'
#
loop_
_entity.id
_entity.type
_entity.pdbx_description
1 polymer ?
#
loop_
_entity_poly.entity_id
_entity_poly.type
_entity_poly.pdbx_seq_one_letter_code
_entity_poly.pdbx_strand_id
1 'polypeptide(L)' 'MPYSTIHDLPEPVRHVLPEHAQEIFKAAFNSAYSEYGSESTAMRVAWAAVKKKYMKNTEGHWVIHTQPKK' A
#
# COMPACT_ATOMS: atom_id res chain seq x y z
N MET A 1 -0.60 -15.20 3.43
CA MET A 1 -0.88 -14.93 4.87
C MET A 1 -1.03 -13.43 5.08
N PRO A 2 -1.89 -12.94 6.01
CA PRO A 2 -1.96 -11.51 6.33
C PRO A 2 -0.67 -11.04 7.01
N TYR A 3 -0.32 -9.78 6.81
CA TYR A 3 0.88 -9.16 7.37
C TYR A 3 0.57 -8.59 8.76
N SER A 4 1.34 -8.97 9.78
CA SER A 4 1.17 -8.47 11.14
C SER A 4 1.72 -7.04 11.29
N THR A 5 2.93 -6.82 10.77
CA THR A 5 3.62 -5.52 10.85
C THR A 5 3.98 -5.00 9.47
N ILE A 6 4.35 -3.72 9.39
CA ILE A 6 4.88 -3.12 8.15
C ILE A 6 6.25 -3.72 7.77
N HIS A 7 6.96 -4.32 8.73
CA HIS A 7 8.22 -5.00 8.48
C HIS A 7 8.05 -6.38 7.83
N ASP A 8 6.87 -6.99 7.92
CA ASP A 8 6.55 -8.25 7.24
C ASP A 8 6.23 -8.04 5.75
N LEU A 9 6.05 -6.79 5.31
CA LEU A 9 5.76 -6.46 3.92
C LEU A 9 6.93 -6.84 3.00
N PRO A 10 6.66 -7.10 1.71
CA PRO A 10 7.71 -7.38 0.74
C PRO A 10 8.74 -6.25 0.72
N GLU A 11 10.02 -6.61 0.65
CA GLU A 11 11.15 -5.68 0.57
C GLU A 11 10.94 -4.53 -0.43
N PRO A 12 10.48 -4.77 -1.68
CA PRO A 12 10.23 -3.67 -2.62
C PRO A 12 9.12 -2.72 -2.15
N VAL A 13 8.14 -3.18 -1.37
CA VAL A 13 7.10 -2.31 -0.80
C VAL A 13 7.69 -1.45 0.31
N ARG A 14 8.48 -2.05 1.20
CA ARG A 14 9.14 -1.35 2.32
C ARG A 14 10.16 -0.33 1.86
N HIS A 15 10.88 -0.61 0.78
CA HIS A 15 11.92 0.29 0.27
C HIS A 15 11.37 1.47 -0.54
N VAL A 16 10.24 1.30 -1.24
CA VAL A 16 9.68 2.35 -2.10
C VAL A 16 8.61 3.19 -1.42
N LEU A 17 7.92 2.63 -0.42
CA LEU A 17 6.83 3.31 0.26
C LEU A 17 7.29 3.93 1.57
N PRO A 18 6.89 5.19 1.87
CA PRO A 18 7.04 5.73 3.22
C PRO A 18 6.22 4.94 4.24
N GLU A 19 6.59 5.04 5.52
CA GLU A 19 6.01 4.25 6.62
C GLU A 19 4.48 4.26 6.64
N HIS A 20 3.87 5.45 6.52
CA HIS A 20 2.42 5.57 6.52
C HIS A 20 1.74 4.96 5.28
N ALA A 21 2.42 4.92 4.13
CA ALA A 21 1.93 4.20 2.95
C ALA A 21 2.01 2.67 3.14
N GLN A 22 3.03 2.18 3.86
CA GLN A 22 3.15 0.77 4.24
C GLN A 22 2.00 0.33 5.15
N GLU A 23 1.59 1.18 6.10
CA GLU A 23 0.42 0.89 6.96
C GLU A 23 -0.87 0.74 6.16
N ILE A 24 -1.12 1.66 5.22
CA ILE A 24 -2.28 1.60 4.33
C ILE A 24 -2.24 0.33 3.47
N PHE A 25 -1.06 0.01 2.93
CA PHE A 25 -0.85 -1.20 2.16
C PHE A 25 -1.21 -2.45 2.98
N LYS A 26 -0.67 -2.55 4.20
CA LYS A 26 -0.91 -3.66 5.13
C LYS A 26 -2.40 -3.83 5.43
N ALA A 27 -3.08 -2.74 5.80
CA ALA A 27 -4.50 -2.76 6.15
C ALA A 27 -5.37 -3.19 4.96
N ALA A 28 -5.11 -2.62 3.78
CA ALA A 28 -5.84 -2.94 2.56
C ALA A 28 -5.57 -4.38 2.08
N PHE A 29 -4.33 -4.86 2.20
CA PHE A 29 -3.96 -6.23 1.88
C PHE A 29 -4.69 -7.22 2.80
N ASN A 30 -4.63 -7.02 4.12
CA ASN A 30 -5.23 -7.94 5.08
C ASN A 30 -6.75 -8.00 4.91
N SER A 31 -7.39 -6.85 4.68
CA SER A 31 -8.83 -6.79 4.39
C SER A 31 -9.17 -7.54 3.11
N ALA A 32 -8.47 -7.26 2.00
CA ALA A 32 -8.73 -7.94 0.73
C ALA A 32 -8.38 -9.44 0.76
N TYR A 33 -7.36 -9.84 1.50
CA TYR A 33 -7.01 -11.25 1.66
C TYR A 33 -8.07 -12.00 2.47
N SER A 34 -8.63 -11.36 3.51
CA SER A 34 -9.75 -11.92 4.28
C SER A 34 -11.01 -12.11 3.41
N GLU A 35 -11.28 -11.19 2.49
CA GLU A 35 -12.45 -11.22 1.61
C GLU A 35 -12.30 -12.22 0.46
N TYR A 36 -11.15 -12.21 -0.22
CA TYR A 36 -10.95 -12.93 -1.48
C TYR A 36 -10.12 -14.21 -1.34
N GLY A 37 -9.41 -14.41 -0.23
CA GLY A 37 -8.50 -15.54 -0.01
C GLY A 37 -7.31 -15.61 -0.98
N SER A 38 -7.14 -14.60 -1.85
CA SER A 38 -6.17 -14.59 -2.94
C SER A 38 -5.13 -13.49 -2.74
N GLU A 39 -3.86 -13.89 -2.63
CA GLU A 39 -2.74 -12.96 -2.45
C GLU A 39 -2.60 -12.02 -3.64
N SER A 40 -2.77 -12.51 -4.87
CA SER A 40 -2.71 -11.71 -6.10
C SER A 40 -3.79 -10.61 -6.11
N THR A 41 -5.01 -10.92 -5.68
CA THR A 41 -6.09 -9.93 -5.58
C THR A 41 -5.81 -8.94 -4.47
N ALA A 42 -5.42 -9.42 -3.29
CA ALA A 42 -5.10 -8.57 -2.14
C ALA A 42 -3.96 -7.59 -2.44
N MET A 43 -2.92 -8.06 -3.15
CA MET A 43 -1.79 -7.26 -3.62
C MET A 43 -2.27 -6.10 -4.51
N ARG A 44 -3.15 -6.39 -5.48
CA ARG A 44 -3.71 -5.37 -6.39
C ARG A 44 -4.54 -4.33 -5.63
N VAL A 45 -5.37 -4.78 -4.68
CA VAL A 45 -6.20 -3.89 -3.85
C VAL A 45 -5.34 -3.00 -2.95
N ALA A 46 -4.32 -3.58 -2.32
CA ALA A 46 -3.38 -2.83 -1.49
C ALA A 46 -2.65 -1.74 -2.28
N TRP A 47 -2.12 -2.06 -3.46
CA TRP A 47 -1.50 -1.07 -4.35
C TRP A 47 -2.49 0.00 -4.81
N ALA A 48 -3.75 -0.34 -5.06
CA ALA A 48 -4.78 0.64 -5.39
C ALA A 48 -5.08 1.59 -4.22
N ALA A 49 -5.10 1.08 -2.99
CA ALA A 49 -5.29 1.90 -1.78
C ALA A 49 -4.14 2.89 -1.58
N VAL A 50 -2.89 2.43 -1.75
CA VAL A 50 -1.71 3.31 -1.71
C VAL A 50 -1.81 4.39 -2.78
N LYS A 51 -2.11 4.01 -4.04
CA LYS A 51 -2.24 4.95 -5.17
C LYS A 51 -3.34 6.02 -4.99
N LYS A 52 -4.35 5.77 -4.16
CA LYS A 52 -5.38 6.77 -3.84
C LYS A 52 -4.84 7.90 -2.94
N LYS A 53 -3.86 7.60 -2.09
CA LYS A 53 -3.31 8.52 -1.09
C LYS A 53 -1.89 8.97 -1.39
N TYR A 54 -1.18 8.26 -2.26
CA TYR A 54 0.19 8.52 -2.66
C TYR A 54 0.30 8.45 -4.16
N MET A 55 1.16 9.29 -4.72
CA MET A 55 1.50 9.28 -6.14
C MET A 55 3.00 9.21 -6.30
N LYS A 56 3.45 8.58 -7.40
CA LYS A 56 4.86 8.56 -7.75
C LYS A 56 5.22 9.91 -8.38
N ASN A 57 6.19 10.62 -7.81
CA ASN A 57 6.69 11.89 -8.36
C ASN A 57 7.60 11.64 -9.59
N THR A 58 8.08 12.72 -10.20
CA THR A 58 8.98 12.66 -11.38
C THR A 58 10.33 12.00 -11.08
N GLU A 59 10.75 11.96 -9.82
CA GLU A 59 11.98 11.31 -9.36
C GLU A 59 11.77 9.82 -9.06
N GLY A 60 10.52 9.36 -9.06
CA GLY A 60 10.16 7.99 -8.79
C GLY A 60 9.86 7.66 -7.32
N HIS A 61 9.76 8.66 -6.46
CA HIS A 61 9.39 8.51 -5.05
C HIS A 61 7.87 8.60 -4.83
N TRP A 62 7.35 7.83 -3.88
CA TRP A 62 5.96 7.91 -3.47
C TRP A 62 5.75 9.06 -2.50
N VAL A 63 5.07 10.10 -2.97
CA VAL A 63 4.72 11.29 -2.19
C VAL A 63 3.23 11.32 -1.90
N ILE A 64 2.83 11.92 -0.77
CA ILE A 64 1.41 12.06 -0.43
C ILE A 64 0.68 12.78 -1.58
N HIS A 65 -0.41 12.17 -2.04
CA HIS A 65 -1.33 12.75 -2.99
C HIS A 65 -2.16 13.78 -2.25
N THR A 66 -1.63 14.99 -2.11
CA THR A 66 -2.39 16.14 -1.63
C THR A 66 -3.40 16.52 -2.71
N GLN A 67 -4.58 15.91 -2.67
CA GLN A 67 -5.73 16.55 -3.30
C GLN A 67 -5.98 17.86 -2.53
N PRO A 68 -5.99 19.03 -3.21
CA PRO A 68 -6.38 20.26 -2.55
C PRO A 68 -7.80 20.04 -2.02
N LYS A 69 -7.96 20.10 -0.69
CA LYS A 69 -9.29 20.19 -0.08
C LYS A 69 -9.91 21.47 -0.63
N LYS A 70 -10.91 21.32 -1.50
CA LYS A 70 -11.77 22.42 -1.93
C LYS A 70 -12.69 22.81 -0.78
#